data_AF-A0A392MAX5-F1
#
_entry.id   AF-A0A392MAX5-F1
#
_cell.length_a   1.000
_cell.length_b   1.000
_cell.length_c   1.000
_cell.angle_alpha   90.00
_cell.angle_beta   90.00
_cell.angle_gamma   90.00
#
_symmetry.space_group_name_H-M   'P 1'
#
loop_
_entity.id
_entity.type
_entity.pdbx_description
1 polymer ?
#
loop_
_entity_poly.entity_id
_entity_poly.type
_entity_poly.pdbx_seq_one_letter_code
_entity_poly.pdbx_strand_id
1 'polypeptide(L)'
;RGRDGYEFKFIEGITRDVYSMIYRVSLHVADYPVGLESRVDKVKSLLNLESDDVVLMVGIHGIGGIGKTTIARAVYNSIGYQFGGLCFLEDVRENSMKFGIVHLQETMLSKIYENGDFDIPNVEEGISEMRKMLHRKKVLLVLDDVDNMEQLKAIAGASDWFGLGSRVIITTRDNSLLAKHWVGFGKTYQVEELSEKEALDLLSWYAFKTDKLVDASYTPVLKRALAYASKLPLALQVVGSNLFKKSINEWNYALDQYEKIPDKNIHSVLKLSFDSLEEEEQKIFRDIACFFNGHKLAEVEDILTAHYALPVKDSIGVLIDRSLIKIDDDLVTLHDLIQDMGREIVRQESPDEPGKRSRLWLPQDVVQVLLEKSGSSTIESLLLDFPNDEINSNGEEVNWDGEALRNMQNLKTLVIRKGRFKKGPTHLPNSLKVLEWWGYPSSSLPDNFHPKKLVILKLPESCLSISEPIQARFQKPDSFGFQQL
;
A
#
# COMPACT_ATOMS: atom_id res chain seq x y z
N ARG A 1 -33.38 45.40 -29.79
CA ARG A 1 -32.90 44.18 -30.49
C ARG A 1 -31.80 43.42 -29.71
N GLY A 2 -31.81 43.40 -28.36
CA GLY A 2 -30.62 42.96 -27.60
C GLY A 2 -30.85 42.20 -26.29
N ARG A 3 -32.03 41.62 -26.05
CA ARG A 3 -32.27 40.76 -24.87
C ARG A 3 -32.66 39.34 -25.28
N ASP A 4 -33.55 39.21 -26.26
CA ASP A 4 -34.05 37.90 -26.74
C ASP A 4 -32.96 36.98 -27.33
N GLY A 5 -31.93 37.56 -27.97
CA GLY A 5 -30.81 36.78 -28.52
C GLY A 5 -29.83 36.23 -27.48
N TYR A 6 -29.78 36.84 -26.28
CA TYR A 6 -28.99 36.33 -25.15
C TYR A 6 -29.75 35.21 -24.42
N GLU A 7 -31.06 35.39 -24.18
CA GLU A 7 -31.91 34.35 -23.60
C GLU A 7 -31.96 33.10 -24.49
N PHE A 8 -32.08 33.26 -25.82
CA PHE A 8 -32.10 32.12 -26.73
C PHE A 8 -30.80 31.31 -26.69
N LYS A 9 -29.62 31.97 -26.73
CA LYS A 9 -28.32 31.28 -26.62
C LYS A 9 -28.11 30.64 -25.26
N PHE A 10 -28.62 31.26 -24.20
CA PHE A 10 -28.55 30.72 -22.84
C PHE A 10 -29.44 29.47 -22.69
N ILE A 11 -30.68 29.51 -23.18
CA ILE A 11 -31.60 28.38 -23.19
C ILE A 11 -31.08 27.25 -24.08
N GLU A 12 -30.51 27.56 -25.25
CA GLU A 12 -29.87 26.58 -26.13
C GLU A 12 -28.67 25.90 -25.46
N GLY A 13 -27.85 26.68 -24.73
CA GLY A 13 -26.77 26.16 -23.89
C GLY A 13 -27.29 25.17 -22.84
N ILE A 14 -28.28 25.56 -22.04
CA ILE A 14 -28.90 24.68 -21.03
C ILE A 14 -29.49 23.44 -21.68
N THR A 15 -30.23 23.59 -22.78
CA THR A 15 -30.90 22.48 -23.46
C THR A 15 -29.88 21.47 -23.99
N ARG A 16 -28.78 21.95 -24.57
CA ARG A 16 -27.67 21.10 -25.02
C ARG A 16 -26.96 20.41 -23.86
N ASP A 17 -26.72 21.12 -22.77
CA ASP A 17 -26.07 20.56 -21.59
C ASP A 17 -26.94 19.47 -20.96
N VAL A 18 -28.24 19.73 -20.78
CA VAL A 18 -29.24 18.76 -20.31
C VAL A 18 -29.35 17.57 -21.26
N TYR A 19 -29.39 17.80 -22.57
CA TYR A 19 -29.43 16.72 -23.56
C TYR A 19 -28.17 15.86 -23.49
N SER A 20 -26.99 16.48 -23.37
CA SER A 20 -25.72 15.77 -23.24
C SER A 20 -25.60 15.03 -21.91
N MET A 21 -26.22 15.50 -20.84
CA MET A 21 -26.32 14.78 -19.57
C MET A 21 -27.23 13.54 -19.66
N ILE A 22 -28.35 13.63 -20.38
CA ILE A 22 -29.37 12.58 -20.43
C ILE A 22 -29.01 11.45 -21.40
N TYR A 23 -28.44 11.77 -22.56
CA TYR A 23 -28.22 10.80 -23.65
C TYR A 23 -26.81 10.22 -23.70
N ARG A 24 -25.93 10.56 -22.76
CA ARG A 24 -24.58 9.98 -22.69
C ARG A 24 -24.60 8.65 -21.98
N VAL A 25 -23.90 7.68 -22.55
CA VAL A 25 -23.62 6.40 -21.90
C VAL A 25 -22.69 6.65 -20.72
N SER A 26 -23.21 6.54 -19.51
CA SER A 26 -22.44 6.65 -18.28
C SER A 26 -21.63 5.37 -18.02
N LEU A 27 -20.39 5.51 -17.56
CA LEU A 27 -19.60 4.36 -17.10
C LEU A 27 -20.20 3.77 -15.83
N HIS A 28 -20.13 2.45 -15.68
CA HIS A 28 -20.53 1.80 -14.42
C HIS A 28 -19.55 2.16 -13.31
N VAL A 29 -20.02 2.87 -12.28
CA VAL A 29 -19.17 3.35 -11.18
C VAL A 29 -18.91 2.23 -10.17
N ALA A 30 -19.97 1.70 -9.56
CA ALA A 30 -19.95 0.63 -8.58
C ALA A 30 -21.37 0.09 -8.38
N ASP A 31 -21.50 -1.17 -7.95
CA ASP A 31 -22.81 -1.76 -7.60
C ASP A 31 -23.44 -1.03 -6.41
N TYR A 32 -22.61 -0.66 -5.42
CA TYR A 32 -23.01 0.03 -4.20
C TYR A 32 -22.08 1.22 -3.95
N PRO A 33 -22.34 2.40 -4.56
CA PRO A 33 -21.52 3.58 -4.34
C PRO A 33 -21.72 4.13 -2.93
N VAL A 34 -20.68 4.06 -2.09
CA VAL A 34 -20.68 4.59 -0.71
C VAL A 34 -19.57 5.63 -0.55
N GLY A 35 -19.89 6.77 0.05
CA GLY A 35 -18.88 7.80 0.39
C GLY A 35 -18.22 8.52 -0.79
N LEU A 36 -18.75 8.38 -2.01
CA LEU A 36 -18.09 8.91 -3.21
C LEU A 36 -18.22 10.43 -3.35
N GLU A 37 -19.33 11.03 -2.94
CA GLU A 37 -19.67 12.42 -3.22
C GLU A 37 -18.57 13.40 -2.78
N SER A 38 -18.15 13.32 -1.51
CA SER A 38 -17.09 14.18 -0.97
C SER A 38 -15.74 13.99 -1.68
N ARG A 39 -15.39 12.75 -2.05
CA ARG A 39 -14.14 12.42 -2.76
C ARG A 39 -14.16 12.92 -4.21
N VAL A 40 -15.32 12.81 -4.87
CA VAL A 40 -15.56 13.36 -6.21
C VAL A 40 -15.43 14.87 -6.20
N ASP A 41 -16.03 15.55 -5.21
CA ASP A 41 -15.97 17.01 -5.11
C ASP A 41 -14.56 17.52 -4.80
N LYS A 42 -13.78 16.81 -3.97
CA LYS A 42 -12.35 17.09 -3.78
C LYS A 42 -11.61 17.06 -5.13
N VAL A 43 -11.81 16.02 -5.95
CA VAL A 43 -11.16 15.94 -7.27
C VAL A 43 -11.65 17.02 -8.23
N LYS A 44 -12.96 17.31 -8.29
CA LYS A 44 -13.52 18.39 -9.11
C LYS A 44 -12.92 19.76 -8.75
N SER A 45 -12.70 20.01 -7.46
CA SER A 45 -12.08 21.27 -7.01
C SER A 45 -10.65 21.44 -7.54
N LEU A 46 -9.88 20.34 -7.64
CA LEU A 46 -8.54 20.35 -8.20
C LEU A 46 -8.57 20.66 -9.70
N LEU A 47 -9.60 20.17 -10.40
CA LEU A 47 -9.82 20.38 -11.83
C LEU A 47 -10.25 21.79 -12.20
N ASN A 48 -10.63 22.67 -11.26
CA ASN A 48 -11.01 24.07 -11.53
C ASN A 48 -11.90 24.23 -12.79
N LEU A 49 -13.11 23.66 -12.75
CA LEU A 49 -14.00 23.55 -13.92
C LEU A 49 -14.55 24.89 -14.42
N GLU A 50 -14.37 25.98 -13.66
CA GLU A 50 -14.90 27.31 -13.97
C GLU A 50 -14.00 28.10 -14.96
N SER A 51 -12.77 27.62 -15.22
CA SER A 51 -11.78 28.32 -16.04
C SER A 51 -11.36 27.49 -17.24
N ASP A 52 -11.63 27.97 -18.45
CA ASP A 52 -11.18 27.33 -19.69
C ASP A 52 -9.81 27.82 -20.18
N ASP A 53 -9.15 28.73 -19.46
CA ASP A 53 -7.91 29.37 -19.91
C ASP A 53 -6.65 28.51 -19.78
N VAL A 54 -6.76 27.34 -19.12
CA VAL A 54 -5.62 26.46 -18.83
C VAL A 54 -5.99 24.99 -19.01
N VAL A 55 -4.98 24.18 -19.29
CA VAL A 55 -5.04 22.71 -19.22
C VAL A 55 -4.61 22.28 -17.83
N LEU A 56 -5.41 21.42 -17.18
CA LEU A 56 -5.10 20.92 -15.84
C LEU A 56 -4.99 19.40 -15.82
N MET A 57 -3.99 18.92 -15.11
CA MET A 57 -3.73 17.49 -14.92
C MET A 57 -3.81 17.17 -13.43
N VAL A 58 -4.58 16.14 -13.08
CA VAL A 58 -4.80 15.70 -11.69
C VAL A 58 -4.46 14.23 -11.55
N GLY A 59 -3.64 13.90 -10.55
CA GLY A 59 -3.23 12.54 -10.26
C GLY A 59 -3.94 12.01 -9.03
N ILE A 60 -4.65 10.89 -9.17
CA ILE A 60 -5.31 10.18 -8.07
C ILE A 60 -4.42 8.99 -7.71
N HIS A 61 -3.88 8.96 -6.49
CA HIS A 61 -2.95 7.92 -6.06
C HIS A 61 -3.29 7.30 -4.70
N GLY A 62 -2.71 6.14 -4.42
CA GLY A 62 -2.93 5.36 -3.20
C GLY A 62 -2.83 3.85 -3.44
N ILE A 63 -3.02 3.07 -2.38
CA ILE A 63 -2.88 1.60 -2.39
C ILE A 63 -3.83 0.91 -3.37
N GLY A 64 -3.50 -0.33 -3.75
CA GLY A 64 -4.39 -1.19 -4.53
C GLY A 64 -5.75 -1.36 -3.83
N GLY A 65 -6.85 -1.32 -4.58
CA GLY A 65 -8.19 -1.56 -4.03
C GLY A 65 -8.82 -0.42 -3.22
N ILE A 66 -8.16 0.74 -3.08
CA ILE A 66 -8.68 1.90 -2.33
C ILE A 66 -9.81 2.67 -3.03
N GLY A 67 -10.10 2.37 -4.30
CA GLY A 67 -11.20 3.00 -5.06
C GLY A 67 -10.81 4.14 -6.02
N LYS A 68 -9.53 4.25 -6.43
CA LYS A 68 -9.06 5.26 -7.39
C LYS A 68 -9.86 5.28 -8.69
N THR A 69 -9.97 4.13 -9.35
CA THR A 69 -10.75 3.94 -10.59
C THR A 69 -12.21 4.34 -10.40
N THR A 70 -12.83 3.94 -9.28
CA THR A 70 -14.22 4.26 -8.96
C THR A 70 -14.43 5.77 -8.84
N ILE A 71 -13.54 6.48 -8.16
CA ILE A 71 -13.59 7.95 -8.05
C ILE A 71 -13.41 8.58 -9.44
N ALA A 72 -12.43 8.12 -10.22
CA ALA A 72 -12.18 8.65 -11.56
C ALA A 72 -13.38 8.47 -12.49
N ARG A 73 -14.05 7.31 -12.47
CA ARG A 73 -15.29 7.05 -13.22
C ARG A 73 -16.42 7.97 -12.78
N ALA A 74 -16.61 8.15 -11.48
CA ALA A 74 -17.64 9.03 -10.94
C ALA A 74 -17.41 10.50 -11.35
N VAL A 75 -16.17 10.97 -11.26
CA VAL A 75 -15.80 12.31 -11.74
C VAL A 75 -16.08 12.43 -13.24
N TYR A 76 -15.58 11.48 -14.05
CA TYR A 76 -15.76 11.47 -15.50
C TYR A 76 -17.23 11.58 -15.91
N ASN A 77 -18.10 10.75 -15.33
CA ASN A 77 -19.54 10.79 -15.58
C ASN A 77 -20.14 12.15 -15.18
N SER A 78 -19.68 12.72 -14.07
CA SER A 78 -20.27 13.95 -13.52
C SER A 78 -19.91 15.23 -14.27
N ILE A 79 -18.75 15.30 -14.92
CA ILE A 79 -18.26 16.54 -15.58
C ILE A 79 -18.14 16.41 -17.10
N GLY A 80 -18.27 15.20 -17.64
CA GLY A 80 -18.02 14.94 -19.05
C GLY A 80 -18.79 15.87 -19.97
N TYR A 81 -20.04 16.23 -19.63
CA TYR A 81 -20.92 17.07 -20.45
C TYR A 81 -20.30 18.42 -20.87
N GLN A 82 -19.32 18.91 -20.11
CA GLN A 82 -18.61 20.18 -20.36
C GLN A 82 -17.51 20.09 -21.44
N PHE A 83 -17.26 18.89 -21.98
CA PHE A 83 -16.14 18.61 -22.88
C PHE A 83 -16.62 18.12 -24.24
N GLY A 84 -15.92 18.55 -25.29
CA GLY A 84 -16.22 18.17 -26.67
C GLY A 84 -15.58 16.84 -27.08
N GLY A 85 -14.57 16.38 -26.35
CA GLY A 85 -13.92 15.08 -26.54
C GLY A 85 -13.79 14.37 -25.21
N LEU A 86 -14.14 13.07 -25.18
CA LEU A 86 -14.12 12.27 -23.97
C LEU A 86 -13.33 11.00 -24.21
N CYS A 87 -12.48 10.64 -23.25
CA CYS A 87 -11.83 9.34 -23.25
C CYS A 87 -11.62 8.86 -21.82
N PHE A 88 -12.13 7.68 -21.53
CA PHE A 88 -11.68 6.88 -20.40
C PHE A 88 -10.89 5.69 -20.95
N LEU A 89 -9.59 5.68 -20.67
CA LEU A 89 -8.69 4.61 -21.06
C LEU A 89 -8.48 3.71 -19.83
N GLU A 90 -9.14 2.57 -19.83
CA GLU A 90 -9.15 1.61 -18.72
C GLU A 90 -7.86 0.77 -18.71
N ASP A 91 -7.42 0.39 -17.51
CA ASP A 91 -6.36 -0.59 -17.26
C ASP A 91 -5.12 -0.39 -18.17
N VAL A 92 -4.57 0.83 -18.20
CA VAL A 92 -3.46 1.24 -19.07
C VAL A 92 -2.26 0.29 -18.93
N ARG A 93 -1.91 -0.10 -17.69
CA ARG A 93 -0.89 -1.12 -17.43
C ARG A 93 -1.16 -2.39 -18.22
N GLU A 94 -2.32 -3.03 -18.00
CA GLU A 94 -2.62 -4.35 -18.57
C GLU A 94 -2.77 -4.28 -20.09
N ASN A 95 -3.44 -3.25 -20.60
CA ASN A 95 -3.67 -3.09 -22.02
C ASN A 95 -2.39 -2.75 -22.79
N SER A 96 -1.47 -1.96 -22.19
CA SER A 96 -0.15 -1.70 -22.80
C SER A 96 0.69 -2.97 -22.91
N MET A 97 0.67 -3.83 -21.89
CA MET A 97 1.39 -5.12 -21.91
C MET A 97 0.79 -6.10 -22.91
N LYS A 98 -0.53 -6.14 -23.04
CA LYS A 98 -1.25 -7.12 -23.85
C LYS A 98 -1.34 -6.74 -25.33
N PHE A 99 -1.53 -5.46 -25.62
CA PHE A 99 -1.83 -4.96 -26.97
C PHE A 99 -0.82 -3.91 -27.48
N GLY A 100 0.07 -3.43 -26.61
CA GLY A 100 1.05 -2.40 -26.94
C GLY A 100 0.53 -0.97 -26.78
N ILE A 101 1.46 -0.02 -26.76
CA ILE A 101 1.16 1.42 -26.59
C ILE A 101 0.44 2.00 -27.81
N VAL A 102 0.78 1.56 -29.03
CA VAL A 102 0.13 2.04 -30.26
C VAL A 102 -1.38 1.81 -30.20
N HIS A 103 -1.81 0.63 -29.75
CA HIS A 103 -3.23 0.30 -29.56
C HIS A 103 -3.94 1.28 -28.60
N LEU A 104 -3.25 1.74 -27.56
CA LEU A 104 -3.79 2.73 -26.62
C LEU A 104 -3.95 4.11 -27.28
N GLN A 105 -2.99 4.52 -28.12
CA GLN A 105 -3.05 5.78 -28.86
C GLN A 105 -4.22 5.79 -29.87
N GLU A 106 -4.37 4.71 -30.64
CA GLU A 106 -5.49 4.51 -31.57
C GLU A 106 -6.84 4.51 -30.83
N THR A 107 -6.94 3.72 -29.75
CA THR A 107 -8.15 3.64 -28.92
C THR A 107 -8.55 5.02 -28.37
N MET A 108 -7.57 5.80 -27.91
CA MET A 108 -7.81 7.13 -27.38
C MET A 108 -8.34 8.08 -28.47
N LEU A 109 -7.71 8.13 -29.64
CA LEU A 109 -8.15 8.98 -30.75
C LEU A 109 -9.54 8.58 -31.26
N SER A 110 -9.80 7.28 -31.41
CA SER A 110 -11.11 6.74 -31.82
C SER A 110 -12.23 7.14 -30.88
N LYS A 111 -11.99 7.09 -29.55
CA LYS A 111 -12.97 7.54 -28.54
C LYS A 111 -13.21 9.06 -28.58
N ILE A 112 -12.16 9.86 -28.79
CA ILE A 112 -12.26 11.34 -28.75
C ILE A 112 -12.91 11.92 -30.01
N TYR A 113 -12.68 11.30 -31.17
CA TYR A 113 -13.11 11.83 -32.47
C TYR A 113 -14.32 11.13 -33.07
N GLU A 114 -14.83 10.05 -32.45
CA GLU A 114 -16.03 9.30 -32.83
C GLU A 114 -16.12 9.04 -34.35
N ASN A 115 -15.81 7.81 -34.79
CA ASN A 115 -15.78 7.35 -36.20
C ASN A 115 -14.50 7.64 -37.00
N GLY A 116 -13.36 7.89 -36.34
CA GLY A 116 -12.05 7.87 -37.00
C GLY A 116 -11.47 6.46 -36.99
N ASP A 117 -11.07 5.95 -38.16
CA ASP A 117 -10.16 4.81 -38.26
C ASP A 117 -8.74 5.38 -38.26
N PHE A 118 -7.99 5.10 -37.20
CA PHE A 118 -6.63 5.60 -37.02
C PHE A 118 -5.68 4.43 -37.19
N ASP A 119 -4.86 4.48 -38.24
CA ASP A 119 -3.76 3.55 -38.46
C ASP A 119 -2.47 4.26 -38.04
N ILE A 120 -1.96 3.92 -36.84
CA ILE A 120 -0.75 4.53 -36.28
C ILE A 120 0.42 3.56 -36.52
N PRO A 121 1.41 3.93 -37.37
CA PRO A 121 2.49 3.00 -37.71
C PRO A 121 3.43 2.67 -36.53
N ASN A 122 3.63 3.62 -35.62
CA ASN A 122 4.49 3.48 -34.44
C ASN A 122 4.18 4.55 -33.38
N VAL A 123 4.76 4.37 -32.18
CA VAL A 123 4.52 5.23 -31.01
C VAL A 123 4.83 6.70 -31.28
N GLU A 124 5.94 7.02 -31.95
CA GLU A 124 6.39 8.40 -32.19
C GLU A 124 5.47 9.14 -33.18
N GLU A 125 5.04 8.44 -34.23
CA GLU A 125 4.04 8.98 -35.16
C GLU A 125 2.68 9.17 -34.46
N GLY A 126 2.30 8.25 -33.58
CA GLY A 126 1.12 8.38 -32.74
C GLY A 126 1.18 9.60 -31.83
N ILE A 127 2.32 9.86 -31.19
CA ILE A 127 2.56 11.05 -30.37
C ILE A 127 2.32 12.33 -31.18
N SER A 128 2.90 12.41 -32.39
CA SER A 128 2.76 13.57 -33.26
C SER A 128 1.30 13.82 -33.66
N GLU A 129 0.58 12.78 -34.07
CA GLU A 129 -0.81 12.90 -34.50
C GLU A 129 -1.73 13.22 -33.33
N MET A 130 -1.53 12.60 -32.17
CA MET A 130 -2.25 12.91 -30.93
C MET A 130 -2.07 14.38 -30.55
N ARG A 131 -0.83 14.89 -30.50
CA ARG A 131 -0.57 16.30 -30.17
C ARG A 131 -1.28 17.26 -31.11
N LYS A 132 -1.22 17.00 -32.42
CA LYS A 132 -1.87 17.83 -33.45
C LYS A 132 -3.39 17.85 -33.30
N MET A 133 -3.99 16.71 -32.99
CA MET A 133 -5.43 16.55 -32.89
C MET A 133 -5.94 17.14 -31.57
N LEU A 134 -5.42 16.67 -30.44
CA LEU A 134 -5.85 17.03 -29.09
C LEU A 134 -5.70 18.52 -28.80
N HIS A 135 -4.71 19.20 -29.40
CA HIS A 135 -4.50 20.64 -29.23
C HIS A 135 -5.68 21.50 -29.74
N ARG A 136 -6.52 20.94 -30.61
CA ARG A 136 -7.64 21.64 -31.24
C ARG A 136 -8.97 21.43 -30.51
N LYS A 137 -8.98 20.64 -29.45
CA LYS A 137 -10.22 20.18 -28.81
C LYS A 137 -10.14 20.28 -27.30
N LYS A 138 -11.23 20.70 -26.67
CA LYS A 138 -11.41 20.65 -25.21
C LYS A 138 -11.75 19.20 -24.81
N VAL A 139 -10.79 18.50 -24.20
CA VAL A 139 -10.87 17.07 -23.92
C VAL A 139 -10.92 16.79 -22.42
N LEU A 140 -11.74 15.83 -22.00
CA LEU A 140 -11.62 15.14 -20.72
C LEU A 140 -11.02 13.76 -20.94
N LEU A 141 -9.80 13.57 -20.46
CA LEU A 141 -9.05 12.32 -20.55
C LEU A 141 -8.91 11.71 -19.15
N VAL A 142 -9.20 10.42 -19.02
CA VAL A 142 -8.84 9.63 -17.84
C VAL A 142 -7.93 8.49 -18.27
N LEU A 143 -6.75 8.41 -17.65
CA LEU A 143 -5.81 7.30 -17.78
C LEU A 143 -5.84 6.49 -16.50
N ASP A 144 -6.42 5.30 -16.56
CA ASP A 144 -6.59 4.44 -15.38
C ASP A 144 -5.46 3.42 -15.24
N ASP A 145 -4.95 3.26 -14.01
CA ASP A 145 -3.95 2.28 -13.61
C ASP A 145 -2.63 2.38 -14.40
N VAL A 146 -2.09 3.60 -14.49
CA VAL A 146 -0.78 3.87 -15.10
C VAL A 146 0.34 3.46 -14.14
N ASP A 147 1.33 2.72 -14.63
CA ASP A 147 2.40 2.15 -13.80
C ASP A 147 3.83 2.46 -14.28
N ASN A 148 4.00 3.07 -15.45
CA ASN A 148 5.33 3.48 -15.90
C ASN A 148 5.32 4.78 -16.72
N MET A 149 6.51 5.36 -16.87
CA MET A 149 6.71 6.65 -17.52
C MET A 149 6.58 6.59 -19.06
N GLU A 150 6.81 5.43 -19.67
CA GLU A 150 6.69 5.24 -21.12
C GLU A 150 5.24 5.42 -21.57
N GLN A 151 4.29 4.81 -20.84
CA GLN A 151 2.85 5.01 -21.04
C GLN A 151 2.47 6.49 -20.99
N LEU A 152 2.93 7.23 -19.98
CA LEU A 152 2.62 8.65 -19.82
C LEU A 152 3.15 9.48 -20.98
N LYS A 153 4.44 9.32 -21.31
CA LYS A 153 5.07 10.07 -22.40
C LYS A 153 4.44 9.79 -23.76
N ALA A 154 3.93 8.58 -23.97
CA ALA A 154 3.31 8.19 -25.23
C ALA A 154 1.84 8.62 -25.37
N ILE A 155 1.09 8.73 -24.27
CA ILE A 155 -0.38 8.92 -24.30
C ILE A 155 -0.78 10.33 -23.84
N ALA A 156 -0.15 10.85 -22.78
CA ALA A 156 -0.47 12.15 -22.22
C ALA A 156 0.81 12.84 -21.80
N GLY A 157 1.53 13.40 -22.78
CA GLY A 157 2.75 14.17 -22.60
C GLY A 157 2.56 15.44 -21.75
N ALA A 158 3.00 16.59 -22.25
CA ALA A 158 2.84 17.86 -21.54
C ALA A 158 1.48 18.52 -21.82
N SER A 159 1.14 19.55 -21.04
CA SER A 159 -0.13 20.27 -21.14
C SER A 159 -0.37 20.92 -22.51
N ASP A 160 0.68 21.20 -23.26
CA ASP A 160 0.63 21.80 -24.60
C ASP A 160 0.09 20.86 -25.69
N TRP A 161 -0.05 19.57 -25.38
CA TRP A 161 -0.71 18.61 -26.25
C TRP A 161 -2.21 18.85 -26.36
N PHE A 162 -2.82 19.49 -25.36
CA PHE A 162 -4.26 19.59 -25.24
C PHE A 162 -4.74 21.01 -25.53
N GLY A 163 -5.95 21.13 -26.08
CA GLY A 163 -6.60 22.41 -26.25
C GLY A 163 -6.96 23.04 -24.90
N LEU A 164 -7.08 24.36 -24.87
CA LEU A 164 -7.48 25.11 -23.68
C LEU A 164 -8.78 24.56 -23.06
N GLY A 165 -8.85 24.57 -21.73
CA GLY A 165 -9.96 24.03 -20.96
C GLY A 165 -9.95 22.51 -20.82
N SER A 166 -8.97 21.80 -21.39
CA SER A 166 -8.86 20.35 -21.25
C SER A 166 -8.49 19.92 -19.82
N ARG A 167 -8.92 18.72 -19.46
CA ARG A 167 -8.69 18.10 -18.15
C ARG A 167 -8.17 16.68 -18.33
N VAL A 168 -7.07 16.36 -17.66
CA VAL A 168 -6.49 15.02 -17.66
C VAL A 168 -6.48 14.49 -16.23
N ILE A 169 -7.02 13.30 -16.03
CA ILE A 169 -7.01 12.59 -14.76
C ILE A 169 -6.17 11.34 -14.94
N ILE A 170 -5.24 11.09 -14.02
CA ILE A 170 -4.39 9.90 -14.04
C ILE A 170 -4.60 9.17 -12.73
N THR A 171 -4.93 7.88 -12.77
CA THR A 171 -4.91 7.04 -11.58
C THR A 171 -3.62 6.21 -11.56
N THR A 172 -2.97 6.13 -10.41
CA THR A 172 -1.74 5.34 -10.27
C THR A 172 -1.54 4.85 -8.83
N ARG A 173 -0.66 3.87 -8.67
CA ARG A 173 -0.17 3.42 -7.36
C ARG A 173 1.19 4.03 -7.02
N ASP A 174 1.83 4.69 -7.99
CA ASP A 174 3.16 5.28 -7.88
C ASP A 174 3.08 6.80 -8.04
N ASN A 175 3.15 7.49 -6.90
CA ASN A 175 3.16 8.94 -6.88
C ASN A 175 4.43 9.53 -7.52
N SER A 176 5.53 8.79 -7.58
CA SER A 176 6.77 9.25 -8.22
C SER A 176 6.58 9.49 -9.72
N LEU A 177 5.68 8.74 -10.39
CA LEU A 177 5.35 8.97 -11.80
C LEU A 177 4.76 10.37 -11.99
N LEU A 178 3.85 10.77 -11.10
CA LEU A 178 3.18 12.06 -11.15
C LEU A 178 4.17 13.20 -10.89
N ALA A 179 5.03 13.04 -9.87
CA ALA A 179 6.05 14.02 -9.52
C ALA A 179 7.07 14.23 -10.65
N LYS A 180 7.55 13.14 -11.27
CA LYS A 180 8.51 13.16 -12.38
C LYS A 180 7.90 13.74 -13.65
N HIS A 181 6.64 13.40 -13.94
CA HIS A 181 5.98 13.82 -15.18
C HIS A 181 5.58 15.30 -15.18
N TRP A 182 5.23 15.86 -14.03
CA TRP A 182 4.55 17.16 -13.97
C TRP A 182 5.36 18.35 -13.48
N VAL A 183 6.63 18.18 -13.07
CA VAL A 183 7.58 19.23 -12.63
C VAL A 183 6.90 20.53 -12.16
N GLY A 184 6.07 20.44 -11.10
CA GLY A 184 5.47 21.59 -10.41
C GLY A 184 4.10 22.09 -10.88
N PHE A 185 3.47 21.51 -11.91
CA PHE A 185 2.16 21.99 -12.45
C PHE A 185 0.97 21.05 -12.21
N GLY A 186 1.23 19.78 -11.93
CA GLY A 186 0.19 18.79 -11.66
C GLY A 186 -0.29 18.84 -10.21
N LYS A 187 -1.59 18.65 -9.99
CA LYS A 187 -2.17 18.49 -8.64
C LYS A 187 -2.35 17.02 -8.34
N THR A 188 -2.11 16.60 -7.09
CA THR A 188 -2.34 15.22 -6.67
C THR A 188 -3.44 15.13 -5.63
N TYR A 189 -4.12 13.98 -5.63
CA TYR A 189 -5.12 13.60 -4.65
C TYR A 189 -4.81 12.19 -4.16
N GLN A 190 -4.35 12.10 -2.91
CA GLN A 190 -4.20 10.81 -2.24
C GLN A 190 -5.57 10.35 -1.75
N VAL A 191 -5.98 9.15 -2.15
CA VAL A 191 -7.28 8.60 -1.75
C VAL A 191 -7.25 8.19 -0.28
N GLU A 192 -8.18 8.74 0.50
CA GLU A 192 -8.42 8.40 1.89
C GLU A 192 -9.25 7.11 2.01
N GLU A 193 -8.98 6.33 3.05
CA GLU A 193 -9.79 5.17 3.45
C GLU A 193 -11.24 5.55 3.73
N LEU A 194 -12.13 4.56 3.74
CA LEU A 194 -13.52 4.77 4.14
C LEU A 194 -13.60 5.13 5.63
N SER A 195 -14.55 6.00 6.00
CA SER A 195 -14.92 6.14 7.40
C SER A 195 -15.52 4.83 7.92
N GLU A 196 -15.52 4.63 9.23
CA GLU A 196 -16.08 3.42 9.84
C GLU A 196 -17.55 3.18 9.44
N LYS A 197 -18.33 4.26 9.35
CA LYS A 197 -19.71 4.21 8.86
C LYS A 197 -19.78 3.78 7.39
N GLU A 198 -19.02 4.44 6.51
CA GLU A 198 -18.98 4.09 5.08
C GLU A 198 -18.53 2.63 4.86
N ALA A 199 -17.55 2.16 5.64
CA ALA A 199 -17.07 0.80 5.58
C ALA A 199 -18.15 -0.21 6.02
N LEU A 200 -18.87 0.08 7.11
CA LEU A 200 -19.99 -0.73 7.58
C LEU A 200 -21.13 -0.79 6.55
N ASP A 201 -21.50 0.36 5.98
CA ASP A 201 -22.54 0.45 4.96
C ASP A 201 -22.17 -0.41 3.73
N LEU A 202 -20.93 -0.26 3.22
CA LEU A 202 -20.44 -1.02 2.07
C LEU A 202 -20.42 -2.53 2.34
N LEU A 203 -19.90 -2.95 3.50
CA LEU A 203 -19.87 -4.35 3.89
C LEU A 203 -21.29 -4.92 3.99
N SER A 204 -22.21 -4.17 4.58
CA SER A 204 -23.61 -4.58 4.76
C SER A 204 -24.33 -4.76 3.42
N TRP A 205 -24.08 -3.87 2.45
CA TRP A 205 -24.59 -4.03 1.09
C TRP A 205 -24.10 -5.31 0.42
N TYR A 206 -22.81 -5.64 0.52
CA TYR A 206 -22.29 -6.87 -0.08
C TYR A 206 -22.76 -8.14 0.66
N ALA A 207 -22.85 -8.09 1.98
CA ALA A 207 -23.19 -9.21 2.85
C ALA A 207 -24.69 -9.51 2.97
N PHE A 208 -25.56 -8.50 2.86
CA PHE A 208 -27.00 -8.63 3.07
C PHE A 208 -27.86 -8.07 1.94
N LYS A 209 -27.27 -7.34 0.98
CA LYS A 209 -28.00 -6.62 -0.09
C LYS A 209 -28.95 -5.55 0.46
N THR A 210 -28.68 -5.06 1.67
CA THR A 210 -29.41 -3.96 2.30
C THR A 210 -28.50 -3.24 3.29
N ASP A 211 -28.75 -1.95 3.47
CA ASP A 211 -28.21 -1.07 4.50
C ASP A 211 -29.07 -1.04 5.79
N LYS A 212 -30.21 -1.74 5.81
CA LYS A 212 -31.13 -1.75 6.95
C LYS A 212 -30.60 -2.60 8.11
N LEU A 213 -31.16 -2.33 9.29
CA LEU A 213 -30.88 -3.01 10.57
C LEU A 213 -30.65 -4.51 10.37
N VAL A 214 -29.37 -4.87 10.36
CA VAL A 214 -28.91 -6.25 10.46
C VAL A 214 -29.37 -6.77 11.81
N ASP A 215 -29.82 -8.02 11.88
CA ASP A 215 -30.08 -8.68 13.16
C ASP A 215 -28.89 -8.44 14.10
N ALA A 216 -29.17 -7.95 15.31
CA ALA A 216 -28.17 -7.60 16.31
C ALA A 216 -27.21 -8.77 16.60
N SER A 217 -27.65 -10.02 16.35
CA SER A 217 -26.83 -11.23 16.44
C SER A 217 -25.58 -11.23 15.54
N TYR A 218 -25.60 -10.53 14.39
CA TYR A 218 -24.45 -10.45 13.47
C TYR A 218 -23.44 -9.35 13.83
N THR A 219 -23.79 -8.44 14.74
CA THR A 219 -22.94 -7.30 15.12
C THR A 219 -21.50 -7.69 15.48
N PRO A 220 -21.25 -8.74 16.29
CA PRO A 220 -19.87 -9.11 16.65
C PRO A 220 -19.05 -9.52 15.43
N VAL A 221 -19.67 -10.27 14.50
CA VAL A 221 -18.97 -10.81 13.33
C VAL A 221 -18.78 -9.76 12.25
N LEU A 222 -19.70 -8.79 12.14
CA LEU A 222 -19.52 -7.59 11.32
C LEU A 222 -18.34 -6.75 11.80
N LYS A 223 -18.22 -6.53 13.12
CA LYS A 223 -17.07 -5.80 13.68
C LYS A 223 -15.76 -6.51 13.37
N ARG A 224 -15.73 -7.84 13.47
CA ARG A 224 -14.55 -8.64 13.14
C ARG A 224 -14.21 -8.56 11.64
N ALA A 225 -15.20 -8.64 10.76
CA ALA A 225 -15.01 -8.47 9.32
C ALA A 225 -14.53 -7.06 8.95
N LEU A 226 -15.04 -6.02 9.62
CA LEU A 226 -14.58 -4.64 9.45
C LEU A 226 -13.14 -4.45 9.90
N ALA A 227 -12.77 -5.04 11.04
CA ALA A 227 -11.40 -5.01 11.53
C ALA A 227 -10.44 -5.66 10.52
N TYR A 228 -10.75 -6.87 10.03
CA TYR A 228 -9.95 -7.51 9.00
C TYR A 228 -9.85 -6.67 7.72
N ALA A 229 -10.98 -6.20 7.19
CA ALA A 229 -10.99 -5.45 5.93
C ALA A 229 -10.34 -4.06 6.03
N SER A 230 -10.13 -3.56 7.26
CA SER A 230 -9.37 -2.34 7.55
C SER A 230 -9.78 -1.15 6.68
N LYS A 231 -11.10 -0.96 6.51
CA LYS A 231 -11.70 0.14 5.73
C LYS A 231 -11.32 0.18 4.23
N LEU A 232 -10.67 -0.87 3.71
CA LEU A 232 -10.30 -0.98 2.29
C LEU A 232 -11.52 -1.45 1.46
N PRO A 233 -12.03 -0.67 0.49
CA PRO A 233 -13.22 -1.03 -0.29
C PRO A 233 -13.15 -2.41 -0.94
N LEU A 234 -12.03 -2.76 -1.57
CA LEU A 234 -11.85 -4.07 -2.20
C LEU A 234 -12.00 -5.21 -1.18
N ALA A 235 -11.40 -5.08 0.00
CA ALA A 235 -11.48 -6.12 1.02
C ALA A 235 -12.91 -6.26 1.57
N LEU A 236 -13.59 -5.13 1.82
CA LEU A 236 -14.99 -5.12 2.24
C LEU A 236 -15.91 -5.80 1.22
N GLN A 237 -15.69 -5.55 -0.07
CA GLN A 237 -16.43 -6.19 -1.15
C GLN A 237 -16.21 -7.70 -1.20
N VAL A 238 -14.95 -8.15 -1.15
CA VAL A 238 -14.59 -9.57 -1.20
C VAL A 238 -15.15 -10.31 0.01
N VAL A 239 -14.91 -9.79 1.21
CA VAL A 239 -15.39 -10.39 2.46
C VAL A 239 -16.91 -10.39 2.51
N GLY A 240 -17.56 -9.24 2.25
CA GLY A 240 -19.02 -9.16 2.25
C GLY A 240 -19.67 -10.12 1.25
N SER A 241 -19.12 -10.22 0.03
CA SER A 241 -19.64 -11.13 -0.99
C SER A 241 -19.48 -12.59 -0.59
N ASN A 242 -18.34 -12.97 -0.01
CA ASN A 242 -18.07 -14.33 0.46
C ASN A 242 -18.94 -14.73 1.65
N LEU A 243 -19.46 -13.76 2.39
CA LEU A 243 -20.27 -13.95 3.59
C LEU A 243 -21.78 -13.88 3.32
N PHE A 244 -22.18 -13.51 2.11
CA PHE A 244 -23.58 -13.44 1.70
C PHE A 244 -24.31 -14.77 1.89
N LYS A 245 -25.49 -14.72 2.54
CA LYS A 245 -26.37 -15.86 2.84
C LYS A 245 -25.77 -16.95 3.75
N LYS A 246 -24.69 -16.66 4.48
CA LYS A 246 -24.08 -17.58 5.45
C LYS A 246 -24.58 -17.35 6.88
N SER A 247 -24.51 -18.40 7.69
CA SER A 247 -24.76 -18.34 9.13
C SER A 247 -23.59 -17.69 9.88
N ILE A 248 -23.85 -17.23 11.11
CA ILE A 248 -22.83 -16.67 12.02
C ILE A 248 -21.64 -17.61 12.22
N ASN A 249 -21.90 -18.92 12.35
CA ASN A 249 -20.83 -19.92 12.51
C ASN A 249 -19.94 -20.02 11.27
N GLU A 250 -20.54 -19.98 10.08
CA GLU A 250 -19.78 -19.99 8.83
C GLU A 250 -19.00 -18.68 8.61
N TRP A 251 -19.52 -17.54 9.09
CA TRP A 251 -18.77 -16.28 9.09
C TRP A 251 -17.54 -16.37 9.99
N ASN A 252 -17.70 -16.85 11.21
CA ASN A 252 -16.58 -17.02 12.14
C ASN A 252 -15.52 -17.94 11.54
N TYR A 253 -15.92 -19.08 10.98
CA TYR A 253 -14.99 -19.99 10.31
C TYR A 253 -14.25 -19.32 9.15
N ALA A 254 -14.95 -18.55 8.30
CA ALA A 254 -14.32 -17.86 7.19
C ALA A 254 -13.31 -16.78 7.66
N LEU A 255 -13.67 -16.00 8.68
CA LEU A 255 -12.79 -14.98 9.26
C LEU A 255 -11.57 -15.60 9.95
N ASP A 256 -11.74 -16.76 10.63
CA ASP A 256 -10.61 -17.53 11.18
C ASP A 256 -9.62 -17.94 10.09
N GLN A 257 -10.09 -18.19 8.85
CA GLN A 257 -9.19 -18.50 7.73
C GLN A 257 -8.51 -17.25 7.20
N TYR A 258 -9.25 -16.15 7.02
CA TYR A 258 -8.69 -14.89 6.52
C TYR A 258 -7.60 -14.31 7.41
N GLU A 259 -7.76 -14.40 8.74
CA GLU A 259 -6.77 -13.95 9.71
C GLU A 259 -5.49 -14.80 9.72
N LYS A 260 -5.56 -16.05 9.22
CA LYS A 260 -4.39 -16.93 9.09
C LYS A 260 -3.71 -16.80 7.75
N ILE A 261 -4.50 -16.75 6.68
CA ILE A 261 -4.04 -16.71 5.29
C ILE A 261 -4.90 -15.68 4.56
N PRO A 262 -4.31 -14.54 4.13
CA PRO A 262 -5.05 -13.52 3.41
C PRO A 262 -5.73 -14.08 2.15
N ASP A 263 -6.91 -13.53 1.83
CA ASP A 263 -7.64 -13.90 0.62
C ASP A 263 -6.77 -13.66 -0.64
N LYS A 264 -6.76 -14.64 -1.56
CA LYS A 264 -5.90 -14.60 -2.76
C LYS A 264 -6.19 -13.42 -3.68
N ASN A 265 -7.44 -12.98 -3.79
CA ASN A 265 -7.81 -11.87 -4.67
C ASN A 265 -7.40 -10.53 -4.06
N ILE A 266 -7.55 -10.38 -2.73
CA ILE A 266 -7.07 -9.20 -2.02
C ILE A 266 -5.54 -9.15 -2.12
N HIS A 267 -4.87 -10.28 -1.80
CA HIS A 267 -3.44 -10.39 -1.85
C HIS A 267 -2.88 -10.06 -3.24
N SER A 268 -3.40 -10.64 -4.31
CA SER A 268 -2.87 -10.43 -5.66
C SER A 268 -2.94 -8.97 -6.07
N VAL A 269 -4.04 -8.28 -5.75
CA VAL A 269 -4.18 -6.84 -6.05
C VAL A 269 -3.19 -6.01 -5.23
N LEU A 270 -3.02 -6.26 -3.94
CA LEU A 270 -2.08 -5.50 -3.10
C LEU A 270 -0.61 -5.75 -3.48
N LYS A 271 -0.29 -6.99 -3.87
CA LYS A 271 1.07 -7.43 -4.21
C LYS A 271 1.62 -6.77 -5.48
N LEU A 272 0.77 -6.28 -6.39
CA LEU A 272 1.23 -5.62 -7.63
C LEU A 272 2.21 -4.47 -7.38
N SER A 273 1.99 -3.66 -6.34
CA SER A 273 2.92 -2.58 -5.98
C SER A 273 4.26 -3.13 -5.49
N PHE A 274 4.25 -4.24 -4.77
CA PHE A 274 5.45 -4.92 -4.27
C PHE A 274 6.23 -5.60 -5.41
N ASP A 275 5.56 -6.29 -6.33
CA ASP A 275 6.20 -7.01 -7.44
C ASP A 275 6.94 -6.06 -8.42
N SER A 276 6.61 -4.77 -8.39
CA SER A 276 7.27 -3.72 -9.19
C SER A 276 8.52 -3.11 -8.53
N LEU A 277 8.85 -3.52 -7.29
CA LEU A 277 10.03 -3.04 -6.56
C LEU A 277 11.28 -3.81 -7.00
N GLU A 278 12.45 -3.16 -6.94
CA GLU A 278 13.72 -3.85 -7.09
C GLU A 278 14.02 -4.71 -5.85
N GLU A 279 14.99 -5.62 -5.98
CA GLU A 279 15.29 -6.62 -4.96
C GLU A 279 15.63 -6.01 -3.59
N GLU A 280 16.27 -4.83 -3.58
CA GLU A 280 16.64 -4.11 -2.35
C GLU A 280 15.40 -3.58 -1.61
N GLU A 281 14.52 -2.83 -2.28
CA GLU A 281 13.29 -2.32 -1.69
C GLU A 281 12.38 -3.46 -1.23
N GLN A 282 12.33 -4.57 -1.97
CA GLN A 282 11.55 -5.74 -1.56
C GLN A 282 12.04 -6.32 -0.23
N LYS A 283 13.37 -6.40 -0.03
CA LYS A 283 13.96 -6.87 1.23
C LYS A 283 13.62 -5.91 2.38
N ILE A 284 13.78 -4.61 2.16
CA ILE A 284 13.45 -3.56 3.14
C ILE A 284 11.96 -3.59 3.50
N PHE A 285 11.08 -3.70 2.52
CA PHE A 285 9.63 -3.79 2.75
C PHE A 285 9.27 -4.99 3.63
N ARG A 286 9.87 -6.17 3.37
CA ARG A 286 9.63 -7.37 4.18
C ARG A 286 10.07 -7.18 5.63
N ASP A 287 11.21 -6.53 5.86
CA ASP A 287 11.67 -6.18 7.22
C ASP A 287 10.69 -5.23 7.90
N ILE A 288 10.25 -4.17 7.21
CA ILE A 288 9.29 -3.20 7.75
C ILE A 288 7.94 -3.85 8.08
N ALA A 289 7.37 -4.63 7.15
CA ALA A 289 6.08 -5.29 7.34
C ALA A 289 6.12 -6.30 8.50
N CYS A 290 7.24 -7.02 8.67
CA CYS A 290 7.38 -7.99 9.76
C CYS A 290 7.57 -7.31 11.12
N PHE A 291 8.36 -6.24 11.20
CA PHE A 291 8.93 -5.80 12.48
C PHE A 291 8.75 -4.32 12.84
N PHE A 292 8.56 -3.43 11.87
CA PHE A 292 8.78 -2.00 12.09
C PHE A 292 7.54 -1.12 11.85
N ASN A 293 6.35 -1.71 11.74
CA ASN A 293 5.11 -0.93 11.76
C ASN A 293 4.93 -0.24 13.13
N GLY A 294 4.72 1.06 13.14
CA GLY A 294 4.59 1.90 14.33
C GLY A 294 5.93 2.32 14.97
N HIS A 295 7.07 2.02 14.35
CA HIS A 295 8.38 2.42 14.85
C HIS A 295 8.80 3.80 14.31
N LYS A 296 9.65 4.51 15.06
CA LYS A 296 10.21 5.80 14.61
C LYS A 296 11.07 5.62 13.38
N LEU A 297 10.88 6.48 12.38
CA LEU A 297 11.62 6.46 11.11
C LEU A 297 13.13 6.43 11.32
N ALA A 298 13.67 7.26 12.21
CA ALA A 298 15.11 7.30 12.48
C ALA A 298 15.65 5.95 13.01
N GLU A 299 14.89 5.26 13.87
CA GLU A 299 15.30 3.94 14.38
C GLU A 299 15.25 2.88 13.28
N VAL A 300 14.22 2.93 12.43
CA VAL A 300 14.08 2.04 11.28
C VAL A 300 15.23 2.24 10.29
N GLU A 301 15.58 3.49 9.98
CA GLU A 301 16.72 3.82 9.13
C GLU A 301 18.04 3.28 9.70
N ASP A 302 18.32 3.50 10.99
CA ASP A 302 19.54 3.00 11.66
C ASP A 302 19.65 1.48 11.59
N ILE A 303 18.55 0.77 11.89
CA ILE A 303 18.51 -0.71 11.88
C ILE A 303 18.69 -1.24 10.46
N LEU A 304 17.97 -0.70 9.47
CA LEU A 304 18.03 -1.18 8.10
C LEU A 304 19.38 -0.83 7.44
N THR A 305 19.95 0.34 7.72
CA THR A 305 21.30 0.69 7.26
C THR A 305 22.35 -0.24 7.86
N ALA A 306 22.23 -0.61 9.14
CA ALA A 306 23.06 -1.67 9.69
C ALA A 306 22.83 -2.99 8.92
N HIS A 307 21.58 -3.38 8.70
CA HIS A 307 21.18 -4.63 8.05
C HIS A 307 21.74 -4.80 6.63
N TYR A 308 21.67 -3.76 5.80
CA TYR A 308 22.05 -3.81 4.37
C TYR A 308 23.40 -3.18 4.06
N ALA A 309 23.99 -2.42 4.99
CA ALA A 309 25.24 -1.66 4.79
C ALA A 309 25.16 -0.66 3.63
N LEU A 310 23.97 -0.09 3.40
CA LEU A 310 23.66 0.87 2.34
C LEU A 310 22.76 1.99 2.90
N PRO A 311 22.75 3.19 2.30
CA PRO A 311 21.78 4.23 2.64
C PRO A 311 20.37 3.81 2.24
N VAL A 312 19.48 3.60 3.21
CA VAL A 312 18.12 3.05 2.96
C VAL A 312 17.08 4.12 2.68
N LYS A 313 17.44 5.40 2.81
CA LYS A 313 16.53 6.53 2.69
C LYS A 313 15.85 6.60 1.32
N ASP A 314 16.60 6.33 0.25
CA ASP A 314 16.05 6.33 -1.11
C ASP A 314 15.06 5.18 -1.30
N SER A 315 15.40 3.97 -0.84
CA SER A 315 14.50 2.82 -0.87
C SER A 315 13.24 3.03 -0.03
N ILE A 316 13.33 3.65 1.14
CA ILE A 316 12.15 4.06 1.95
C ILE A 316 11.29 5.05 1.16
N GLY A 317 11.92 6.03 0.49
CA GLY A 317 11.24 6.96 -0.41
C GLY A 317 10.45 6.24 -1.50
N VAL A 318 11.04 5.22 -2.13
CA VAL A 318 10.35 4.39 -3.13
C VAL A 318 9.13 3.68 -2.53
N LEU A 319 9.23 3.14 -1.32
CA LEU A 319 8.09 2.49 -0.65
C LEU A 319 6.94 3.46 -0.37
N ILE A 320 7.26 4.71 0.01
CA ILE A 320 6.27 5.79 0.19
C ILE A 320 5.62 6.14 -1.14
N ASP A 321 6.42 6.32 -2.20
CA ASP A 321 5.91 6.66 -3.53
C ASP A 321 4.97 5.57 -4.09
N ARG A 322 5.26 4.30 -3.82
CA ARG A 322 4.41 3.13 -4.15
C ARG A 322 3.20 2.97 -3.24
N SER A 323 2.99 3.90 -2.30
CA SER A 323 1.96 3.88 -1.26
C SER A 323 1.99 2.65 -0.34
N LEU A 324 3.11 1.92 -0.27
CA LEU A 324 3.23 0.70 0.55
C LEU A 324 3.43 1.03 2.04
N ILE A 325 4.03 2.18 2.33
CA ILE A 325 4.21 2.69 3.70
C ILE A 325 3.84 4.18 3.74
N LYS A 326 3.61 4.71 4.94
CA LYS A 326 3.44 6.13 5.21
C LYS A 326 4.29 6.53 6.41
N ILE A 327 4.60 7.81 6.52
CA ILE A 327 5.20 8.39 7.72
C ILE A 327 4.15 9.28 8.38
N ASP A 328 3.78 8.95 9.61
CA ASP A 328 2.78 9.68 10.40
C ASP A 328 3.40 10.01 11.77
N ASP A 329 3.49 11.30 12.10
CA ASP A 329 4.17 11.78 13.32
C ASP A 329 5.54 11.11 13.59
N ASP A 330 6.40 11.07 12.56
CA ASP A 330 7.71 10.38 12.54
C ASP A 330 7.68 8.85 12.70
N LEU A 331 6.50 8.22 12.67
CA LEU A 331 6.33 6.77 12.73
C LEU A 331 6.14 6.19 11.33
N VAL A 332 6.86 5.10 11.05
CA VAL A 332 6.63 4.28 9.86
C VAL A 332 5.34 3.50 10.07
N THR A 333 4.33 3.76 9.25
CA THR A 333 3.03 3.10 9.33
C THR A 333 2.73 2.33 8.05
N LEU A 334 2.07 1.18 8.20
CA LEU A 334 1.55 0.37 7.12
C LEU A 334 0.05 0.24 7.31
N HIS A 335 -0.70 0.24 6.21
CA HIS A 335 -2.06 -0.24 6.25
C HIS A 335 -2.07 -1.73 6.61
N ASP A 336 -2.97 -2.18 7.48
CA ASP A 336 -2.99 -3.54 8.03
C ASP A 336 -2.94 -4.61 6.93
N LEU A 337 -3.80 -4.53 5.91
CA LEU A 337 -3.75 -5.47 4.78
C LEU A 337 -2.47 -5.41 3.92
N ILE A 338 -1.74 -4.29 3.90
CA ILE A 338 -0.42 -4.21 3.27
C ILE A 338 0.62 -4.92 4.14
N GLN A 339 0.54 -4.77 5.46
CA GLN A 339 1.36 -5.50 6.41
C GLN A 339 1.12 -7.01 6.31
N ASP A 340 -0.14 -7.43 6.26
CA ASP A 340 -0.53 -8.83 6.09
C ASP A 340 -0.04 -9.40 4.76
N MET A 341 -0.11 -8.62 3.68
CA MET A 341 0.46 -9.00 2.39
C MET A 341 1.98 -9.21 2.48
N GLY A 342 2.72 -8.31 3.14
CA GLY A 342 4.16 -8.44 3.35
C GLY A 342 4.54 -9.67 4.19
N ARG A 343 3.76 -9.95 5.23
CA ARG A 343 3.91 -11.13 6.10
C ARG A 343 3.59 -12.43 5.35
N GLU A 344 2.54 -12.43 4.54
CA GLU A 344 2.17 -13.58 3.71
C GLU A 344 3.25 -13.92 2.67
N ILE A 345 3.91 -12.93 2.08
CA ILE A 345 5.07 -13.17 1.18
C ILE A 345 6.16 -13.95 1.92
N VAL A 346 6.50 -13.57 3.15
CA VAL A 346 7.51 -14.29 3.94
C VAL A 346 7.00 -15.68 4.33
N ARG A 347 5.73 -15.83 4.70
CA ARG A 347 5.13 -17.13 5.02
C ARG A 347 5.22 -18.08 3.82
N GLN A 348 5.04 -17.58 2.60
CA GLN A 348 5.10 -18.37 1.37
C GLN A 348 6.51 -18.88 1.01
N GLU A 349 7.58 -18.32 1.58
CA GLU A 349 8.94 -18.85 1.43
C GLU A 349 9.04 -20.30 1.95
N SER A 350 8.33 -20.58 3.05
CA SER A 350 8.13 -21.94 3.55
C SER A 350 6.83 -22.01 4.39
N PRO A 351 5.71 -22.43 3.78
CA PRO A 351 4.40 -22.41 4.45
C PRO A 351 4.36 -23.23 5.74
N ASP A 352 4.93 -24.44 5.71
CA ASP A 352 4.80 -25.42 6.79
C ASP A 352 6.02 -25.46 7.73
N GLU A 353 7.15 -24.87 7.34
CA GLU A 353 8.39 -24.92 8.11
C GLU A 353 8.90 -23.51 8.42
N PRO A 354 8.46 -22.87 9.53
CA PRO A 354 8.88 -21.52 9.89
C PRO A 354 10.41 -21.37 9.97
N GLY A 355 11.12 -22.42 10.40
CA GLY A 355 12.59 -22.43 10.48
C GLY A 355 13.33 -22.23 9.14
N LYS A 356 12.62 -22.33 8.02
CA LYS A 356 13.16 -22.11 6.66
C LYS A 356 12.78 -20.74 6.07
N ARG A 357 12.00 -19.91 6.76
CA ARG A 357 11.66 -18.55 6.33
C ARG A 357 12.78 -17.57 6.67
N SER A 358 12.84 -16.46 5.96
CA SER A 358 13.86 -15.44 6.13
C SER A 358 13.57 -14.47 7.29
N ARG A 359 12.30 -14.26 7.62
CA ARG A 359 11.86 -13.43 8.76
C ARG A 359 10.86 -14.20 9.64
N LEU A 360 10.99 -14.05 10.95
CA LEU A 360 10.07 -14.63 11.94
C LEU A 360 9.55 -13.55 12.87
N TRP A 361 8.24 -13.29 12.82
CA TRP A 361 7.55 -12.25 13.61
C TRP A 361 6.40 -12.79 14.46
N LEU A 362 5.84 -13.96 14.11
CA LEU A 362 4.77 -14.59 14.88
C LEU A 362 5.36 -15.24 16.13
N PRO A 363 4.94 -14.86 17.35
CA PRO A 363 5.51 -15.41 18.58
C PRO A 363 5.44 -16.94 18.65
N GLN A 364 4.35 -17.54 18.18
CA GLN A 364 4.16 -19.00 18.17
C GLN A 364 5.20 -19.70 17.29
N ASP A 365 5.43 -19.18 16.08
CA ASP A 365 6.43 -19.72 15.15
C ASP A 365 7.85 -19.56 15.72
N VAL A 366 8.14 -18.41 16.33
CA VAL A 366 9.44 -18.15 16.95
C VAL A 366 9.69 -19.12 18.11
N VAL A 367 8.74 -19.28 19.02
CA VAL A 367 8.85 -20.22 20.14
C VAL A 367 9.04 -21.65 19.64
N GLN A 368 8.27 -22.08 18.64
CA GLN A 368 8.43 -23.40 18.02
C GLN A 368 9.85 -23.59 17.47
N VAL A 369 10.34 -22.64 16.68
CA VAL A 369 11.68 -22.69 16.07
C VAL A 369 12.79 -22.74 17.13
N LEU A 370 12.64 -21.98 18.22
CA LEU A 370 13.60 -21.98 19.33
C LEU A 370 13.57 -23.27 20.14
N LEU A 371 12.38 -23.84 20.38
CA LEU A 371 12.20 -25.08 21.15
C LEU A 371 12.69 -26.31 20.38
N GLU A 372 12.35 -26.41 19.10
CA GLU A 372 12.67 -27.56 18.23
C GLU A 372 14.08 -27.47 17.62
N LYS A 373 14.74 -26.31 17.73
CA LYS A 373 16.02 -26.00 17.05
C LYS A 373 15.95 -26.19 15.54
N SER A 374 14.77 -25.97 14.96
CA SER A 374 14.49 -26.14 13.53
C SER A 374 14.92 -24.95 12.67
N GLY A 375 15.46 -23.89 13.29
CA GLY A 375 15.97 -22.72 12.60
C GLY A 375 17.13 -23.04 11.67
N SER A 376 17.09 -22.48 10.47
CA SER A 376 18.11 -22.71 9.44
C SER A 376 18.90 -21.44 9.13
N SER A 377 19.90 -21.55 8.24
CA SER A 377 20.69 -20.42 7.77
C SER A 377 19.89 -19.47 6.86
N THR A 378 18.63 -19.75 6.52
CA THR A 378 17.80 -18.80 5.77
C THR A 378 17.28 -17.65 6.62
N ILE A 379 17.13 -17.87 7.94
CA ILE A 379 16.63 -16.85 8.87
C ILE A 379 17.64 -15.69 8.95
N GLU A 380 17.19 -14.51 8.56
CA GLU A 380 17.93 -13.25 8.64
C GLU A 380 17.48 -12.40 9.83
N SER A 381 16.20 -12.46 10.19
CA SER A 381 15.61 -11.60 11.24
C SER A 381 14.59 -12.33 12.09
N LEU A 382 14.68 -12.14 13.41
CA LEU A 382 13.80 -12.77 14.40
C LEU A 382 13.33 -11.74 15.41
N LEU A 383 12.00 -11.61 15.57
CA LEU A 383 11.34 -10.78 16.56
C LEU A 383 10.46 -11.63 17.47
N LEU A 384 10.67 -11.55 18.78
CA LEU A 384 9.77 -12.09 19.79
C LEU A 384 9.20 -10.95 20.64
N ASP A 385 7.91 -10.69 20.47
CA ASP A 385 7.16 -9.70 21.24
C ASP A 385 5.73 -10.20 21.45
N PHE A 386 5.42 -10.66 22.67
CA PHE A 386 4.06 -11.12 23.02
C PHE A 386 3.09 -9.94 23.21
N PRO A 387 1.83 -10.02 22.73
CA PRO A 387 0.80 -9.02 23.03
C PRO A 387 0.57 -8.85 24.54
N ASN A 388 0.21 -7.65 24.99
CA ASN A 388 -0.08 -7.39 26.41
C ASN A 388 -1.29 -8.20 26.94
N ASP A 389 -2.27 -8.45 26.06
CA ASP A 389 -3.52 -9.16 26.37
C ASP A 389 -3.38 -10.68 26.19
N GLU A 390 -2.40 -11.13 25.40
CA GLU A 390 -1.87 -12.51 25.48
C GLU A 390 -0.96 -12.60 26.68
N ILE A 391 -1.65 -12.52 27.80
CA ILE A 391 -1.22 -12.83 29.14
C ILE A 391 -0.54 -14.22 29.12
N ASN A 392 0.77 -14.18 28.87
CA ASN A 392 1.76 -14.79 29.76
C ASN A 392 1.69 -14.15 31.16
N SER A 393 0.52 -13.77 31.68
CA SER A 393 0.33 -13.54 33.12
C SER A 393 0.22 -14.84 33.92
N ASN A 394 0.43 -15.99 33.25
CA ASN A 394 0.94 -17.20 33.91
C ASN A 394 2.48 -17.24 34.02
N GLY A 395 3.22 -16.29 33.43
CA GLY A 395 4.69 -16.26 33.52
C GLY A 395 5.37 -17.46 32.85
N GLU A 396 4.76 -18.07 31.83
CA GLU A 396 5.35 -19.21 31.13
C GLU A 396 6.63 -18.78 30.42
N GLU A 397 7.72 -19.44 30.79
CA GLU A 397 9.05 -19.17 30.26
C GLU A 397 9.22 -19.88 28.91
N VAL A 398 9.90 -19.24 27.97
CA VAL A 398 10.31 -19.87 26.72
C VAL A 398 11.30 -20.97 27.06
N ASN A 399 10.84 -22.21 26.97
CA ASN A 399 11.64 -23.39 27.27
C ASN A 399 12.60 -23.67 26.11
N TRP A 400 13.87 -23.35 26.30
CA TRP A 400 14.93 -23.65 25.34
C TRP A 400 16.24 -23.92 26.08
N ASP A 401 17.22 -24.47 25.38
CA ASP A 401 18.52 -24.81 25.95
C ASP A 401 19.65 -23.86 25.56
N GLY A 402 19.34 -22.79 24.83
CA GLY A 402 20.29 -21.77 24.38
C GLY A 402 21.03 -22.10 23.08
N GLU A 403 20.87 -23.30 22.52
CA GLU A 403 21.59 -23.75 21.31
C GLU A 403 20.85 -23.43 20.00
N ALA A 404 19.58 -23.01 20.06
CA ALA A 404 18.74 -22.89 18.87
C ALA A 404 19.26 -21.89 17.82
N LEU A 405 19.98 -20.85 18.25
CA LEU A 405 20.56 -19.85 17.35
C LEU A 405 21.80 -20.35 16.59
N ARG A 406 22.34 -21.53 16.93
CA ARG A 406 23.57 -22.05 16.34
C ARG A 406 23.48 -22.30 14.84
N ASN A 407 22.31 -22.74 14.38
CA ASN A 407 22.08 -23.07 12.97
C ASN A 407 21.70 -21.83 12.12
N MET A 408 21.35 -20.71 12.77
CA MET A 408 20.92 -19.47 12.11
C MET A 408 22.11 -18.58 11.74
N GLN A 409 23.02 -19.11 10.92
CA GLN A 409 24.32 -18.47 10.64
C GLN A 409 24.21 -17.12 9.91
N ASN A 410 23.08 -16.81 9.28
CA ASN A 410 22.84 -15.54 8.59
C ASN A 410 21.94 -14.58 9.38
N LEU A 411 21.64 -14.86 10.65
CA LEU A 411 20.84 -14.00 11.51
C LEU A 411 21.54 -12.65 11.71
N LYS A 412 20.94 -11.58 11.19
CA LYS A 412 21.43 -10.20 11.29
C LYS A 412 20.68 -9.41 12.36
N THR A 413 19.40 -9.72 12.61
CA THR A 413 18.57 -9.02 13.59
C THR A 413 17.92 -9.99 14.57
N LEU A 414 18.17 -9.78 15.87
CA LEU A 414 17.50 -10.48 16.96
C LEU A 414 16.88 -9.46 17.92
N VAL A 415 15.55 -9.44 17.99
CA VAL A 415 14.79 -8.56 18.88
C VAL A 415 13.90 -9.41 19.78
N ILE A 416 14.09 -9.29 21.09
CA ILE A 416 13.30 -9.95 22.13
C ILE A 416 12.88 -8.88 23.12
N ARG A 417 11.59 -8.52 23.11
CA ARG A 417 11.04 -7.45 23.97
C ARG A 417 10.26 -8.02 25.14
N LYS A 418 9.33 -8.92 24.82
CA LYS A 418 8.49 -9.60 25.80
C LYS A 418 8.65 -11.09 25.58
N GLY A 419 9.51 -11.72 26.38
CA GLY A 419 9.78 -13.14 26.37
C GLY A 419 10.72 -13.50 27.51
N ARG A 420 10.30 -14.36 28.44
CA ARG A 420 11.09 -14.74 29.61
C ARG A 420 11.89 -16.00 29.32
N PHE A 421 13.20 -15.96 29.52
CA PHE A 421 14.10 -17.08 29.29
C PHE A 421 14.82 -17.43 30.59
N LYS A 422 14.83 -18.72 30.99
CA LYS A 422 15.62 -19.17 32.16
C LYS A 422 17.13 -19.19 31.90
N LYS A 423 17.49 -19.46 30.65
CA LYS A 423 18.86 -19.68 30.20
C LYS A 423 19.12 -18.74 29.04
N GLY A 424 20.27 -18.10 29.05
CA GLY A 424 20.72 -17.34 27.89
C GLY A 424 21.21 -18.22 26.77
N PRO A 425 21.49 -17.61 25.61
CA PRO A 425 22.06 -18.31 24.48
C PRO A 425 23.45 -18.84 24.84
N THR A 426 23.76 -20.05 24.39
CA THR A 426 25.13 -20.60 24.42
C THR A 426 25.91 -20.22 23.16
N HIS A 427 25.22 -19.75 22.13
CA HIS A 427 25.78 -19.27 20.88
C HIS A 427 25.00 -18.07 20.35
N LEU A 428 25.71 -17.05 19.87
CA LEU A 428 25.16 -15.95 19.09
C LEU A 428 25.84 -15.91 17.71
N PRO A 429 25.08 -15.82 16.59
CA PRO A 429 25.66 -15.74 15.25
C PRO A 429 26.53 -14.49 15.06
N ASN A 430 27.76 -14.67 14.54
CA ASN A 430 28.68 -13.56 14.24
C ASN A 430 28.22 -12.65 13.07
N SER A 431 27.15 -13.05 12.39
CA SER A 431 26.43 -12.25 11.39
C SER A 431 25.54 -11.16 12.01
N LEU A 432 25.24 -11.24 13.32
CA LEU A 432 24.39 -10.29 14.01
C LEU A 432 24.90 -8.86 13.87
N LYS A 433 23.96 -7.99 13.51
CA LYS A 433 24.13 -6.55 13.35
C LYS A 433 23.28 -5.77 14.33
N VAL A 434 22.12 -6.30 14.71
CA VAL A 434 21.21 -5.74 15.70
C VAL A 434 20.87 -6.80 16.73
N LEU A 435 21.12 -6.49 18.00
CA LEU A 435 20.73 -7.30 19.15
C LEU A 435 19.96 -6.44 20.14
N GLU A 436 18.65 -6.64 20.23
CA GLU A 436 17.79 -6.08 21.26
C GLU A 436 17.24 -7.23 22.10
N TRP A 437 17.53 -7.28 23.39
CA TRP A 437 17.05 -8.35 24.27
C TRP A 437 16.76 -7.82 25.66
N TRP A 438 15.47 -7.64 25.95
CA TRP A 438 14.95 -7.16 27.22
C TRP A 438 14.98 -8.28 28.25
N GLY A 439 15.55 -8.00 29.43
CA GLY A 439 15.72 -9.02 30.46
C GLY A 439 16.68 -10.13 30.05
N TYR A 440 17.73 -9.81 29.30
CA TYR A 440 18.73 -10.79 28.86
C TYR A 440 19.23 -11.64 30.06
N PRO A 441 19.09 -12.98 30.00
CA PRO A 441 19.13 -13.83 31.20
C PRO A 441 20.53 -14.26 31.64
N SER A 442 21.58 -13.93 30.88
CA SER A 442 22.97 -14.29 31.19
C SER A 442 23.77 -13.07 31.66
N SER A 443 24.73 -13.29 32.55
CA SER A 443 25.65 -12.26 33.04
C SER A 443 26.75 -11.88 32.03
N SER A 444 26.94 -12.68 30.98
CA SER A 444 27.90 -12.44 29.89
C SER A 444 27.34 -12.90 28.54
N LEU A 445 27.89 -12.37 27.45
CA LEU A 445 27.67 -12.90 26.11
C LEU A 445 28.46 -14.21 25.91
N PRO A 446 28.07 -15.08 24.96
CA PRO A 446 28.81 -16.31 24.66
C PRO A 446 30.27 -16.07 24.27
N ASP A 447 31.20 -16.87 24.78
CA ASP A 447 32.65 -16.72 24.52
C ASP A 447 33.05 -16.82 23.04
N ASN A 448 32.24 -17.54 22.24
CA ASN A 448 32.46 -17.72 20.80
C ASN A 448 31.88 -16.58 19.94
N PHE A 449 31.17 -15.63 20.56
CA PHE A 449 30.58 -14.49 19.87
C PHE A 449 31.60 -13.37 19.71
N HIS A 450 31.92 -13.09 18.46
CA HIS A 450 32.83 -12.04 18.03
C HIS A 450 32.00 -10.95 17.33
N PRO A 451 31.54 -9.91 18.05
CA PRO A 451 30.59 -8.90 17.57
C PRO A 451 31.23 -7.91 16.58
N LYS A 452 32.00 -8.37 15.57
CA LYS A 452 32.64 -7.50 14.57
C LYS A 452 31.63 -6.77 13.69
N LYS A 453 30.49 -7.41 13.39
CA LYS A 453 29.42 -6.85 12.56
C LYS A 453 28.29 -6.20 13.36
N LEU A 454 28.31 -6.32 14.69
CA LEU A 454 27.28 -5.76 15.56
C LEU A 454 27.39 -4.23 15.57
N VAL A 455 26.28 -3.58 15.23
CA VAL A 455 26.14 -2.12 15.15
C VAL A 455 25.25 -1.62 16.29
N ILE A 456 24.15 -2.31 16.56
CA ILE A 456 23.17 -1.93 17.58
C ILE A 456 23.11 -3.00 18.66
N LEU A 457 23.30 -2.61 19.92
CA LEU A 457 23.18 -3.46 21.10
C LEU A 457 22.29 -2.77 22.14
N LYS A 458 21.12 -3.34 22.41
CA LYS A 458 20.15 -2.87 23.41
C LYS A 458 19.80 -4.01 24.36
N LEU A 459 20.23 -3.94 25.62
CA LEU A 459 19.96 -4.98 26.63
C LEU A 459 19.31 -4.37 27.88
N PRO A 460 18.11 -3.77 27.76
CA PRO A 460 17.44 -3.17 28.91
C PRO A 460 17.12 -4.24 29.95
N GLU A 461 17.17 -3.85 31.23
CA GLU A 461 16.84 -4.72 32.37
C GLU A 461 17.66 -6.03 32.42
N SER A 462 18.86 -6.02 31.83
CA SER A 462 19.77 -7.18 31.86
C SER A 462 20.69 -7.16 33.08
N CYS A 463 21.07 -8.34 33.55
CA CYS A 463 22.09 -8.53 34.59
C CYS A 463 23.52 -8.59 34.01
N LEU A 464 23.73 -8.14 32.77
CA LEU A 464 24.97 -8.35 32.04
C LEU A 464 26.08 -7.45 32.61
N SER A 465 27.13 -8.07 33.16
CA SER A 465 28.34 -7.37 33.56
C SER A 465 29.18 -7.12 32.30
N ILE A 466 29.03 -5.94 31.69
CA ILE A 466 29.73 -5.61 30.44
C ILE A 466 31.25 -5.51 30.73
N SER A 467 32.07 -6.23 29.97
CA SER A 467 33.53 -6.08 30.00
C SER A 467 33.99 -4.82 29.25
N GLU A 468 35.09 -4.20 29.67
CA GLU A 468 35.64 -2.95 29.11
C GLU A 468 35.65 -2.87 27.56
N PRO A 469 35.99 -3.94 26.79
CA PRO A 469 36.04 -3.88 25.32
C PRO A 469 34.68 -3.71 24.63
N ILE A 470 33.60 -4.21 25.24
CA ILE A 470 32.23 -4.08 24.72
C ILE A 470 31.68 -2.71 25.12
N GLN A 471 31.94 -2.26 26.35
CA GLN A 471 31.61 -0.92 26.83
C GLN A 471 32.19 0.17 25.91
N ALA A 472 33.49 0.10 25.59
CA ALA A 472 34.17 1.09 24.75
C ALA A 472 33.62 1.19 23.32
N ARG A 473 32.98 0.12 22.80
CA ARG A 473 32.46 0.07 21.43
C ARG A 473 31.04 0.60 21.31
N PHE A 474 30.21 0.46 22.34
CA PHE A 474 28.80 0.86 22.33
C PHE A 474 28.51 2.08 23.22
N GLN A 475 29.48 2.59 23.99
CA GLN A 475 29.43 3.94 24.57
C GLN A 475 29.99 4.96 23.57
N LYS A 476 29.16 5.41 22.62
CA LYS A 476 29.28 6.77 22.09
C LYS A 476 28.08 7.57 22.59
N PRO A 477 28.30 8.67 23.34
CA PRO A 477 27.23 9.56 23.72
C PRO A 477 26.80 10.32 22.48
N ASP A 478 25.64 10.00 21.92
CA ASP A 478 24.73 10.90 21.21
C ASP A 478 23.62 10.09 20.52
N SER A 479 22.80 9.39 21.31
CA SER A 479 21.39 9.11 21.01
C SER A 479 20.73 8.40 22.20
N PHE A 480 20.01 9.20 22.98
CA PHE A 480 18.92 8.82 23.89
C PHE A 480 19.21 7.86 25.06
N GLY A 481 19.40 8.45 26.23
CA GLY A 481 18.51 8.21 27.38
C GLY A 481 18.74 6.94 28.22
N PHE A 482 19.87 6.87 28.92
CA PHE A 482 19.87 6.19 30.23
C PHE A 482 19.23 7.12 31.25
N GLN A 483 17.93 6.93 31.53
CA GLN A 483 17.35 7.37 32.80
C GLN A 483 17.09 6.13 33.65
N GLN A 484 17.88 6.00 34.71
CA GLN A 484 17.55 5.14 35.84
C GLN A 484 16.31 5.71 36.54
N LEU A 485 15.27 4.89 36.66
CA LEU A 485 14.38 4.86 37.82
C LEU A 485 14.17 3.40 38.23
#